data_AF-A0A9W9NSP1-F1
#
_entry.id   AF-A0A9W9NSP1-F1
#
_cell.length_a   1.000
_cell.length_b   1.000
_cell.length_c   1.000
_cell.angle_alpha   90.00
_cell.angle_beta   90.00
_cell.angle_gamma   90.00
#
_symmetry.space_group_name_H-M   'P 1'
#
loop_
_entity.id
_entity.type
_entity.pdbx_description
1 polymer ?
#
loop_
_entity_poly.entity_id
_entity_poly.type
_entity_poly.pdbx_seq_one_letter_code
_entity_poly.pdbx_strand_id
1 'polypeptide(L)'
;MSGLPGAGYESVGDEAPTMPKSSLTTATTIVAAPEVNTEDHAHMQMTLANTSSNALTYNATYDDLMRPSQGPANPFKPADAGNGVKRKNVPAGFAEETAISEATFAAQHRTFQSLGYTRNPTRPDQFVGDVNKASQYGGRDVVQMKPTKEASAAWRAKRQKKGDSSIVEGKAPT
;
A
#
# COMPACT_ATOMS: atom_id res chain seq x y z
N MET A 1 56.63 22.02 -44.33
CA MET A 1 57.36 23.24 -43.91
C MET A 1 57.45 23.16 -42.39
N SER A 2 58.55 22.56 -41.90
CA SER A 2 59.70 23.26 -41.29
C SER A 2 59.44 23.55 -39.81
N GLY A 3 60.13 22.98 -38.81
CA GLY A 3 61.26 22.06 -38.78
C GLY A 3 61.79 21.96 -37.33
N LEU A 4 62.22 20.75 -36.94
CA LEU A 4 63.34 20.31 -36.07
C LEU A 4 64.05 21.30 -35.09
N PRO A 5 64.91 20.83 -34.14
CA PRO A 5 64.87 19.66 -33.24
C PRO A 5 65.42 20.04 -31.81
N GLY A 6 65.37 19.22 -30.77
CA GLY A 6 66.40 18.20 -30.47
C GLY A 6 67.55 18.71 -29.57
N ALA A 7 67.57 18.22 -28.32
CA ALA A 7 68.76 17.85 -27.54
C ALA A 7 68.23 16.82 -26.52
N GLY A 8 68.55 15.53 -26.56
CA GLY A 8 69.88 14.90 -26.60
C GLY A 8 70.16 14.39 -25.17
N TYR A 9 69.84 13.13 -24.87
CA TYR A 9 70.79 11.98 -24.82
C TYR A 9 71.62 12.04 -23.52
N GLU A 10 71.60 11.07 -22.60
CA GLU A 10 72.07 9.67 -22.69
C GLU A 10 71.73 9.02 -21.32
N SER A 11 71.32 7.75 -21.18
CA SER A 11 72.23 6.60 -21.13
C SER A 11 71.41 5.32 -20.91
N VAL A 12 71.79 4.25 -21.60
CA VAL A 12 71.14 2.93 -21.65
C VAL A 12 72.03 1.86 -21.00
N GLY A 13 71.40 0.79 -20.50
CA GLY A 13 72.02 -0.52 -20.22
C GLY A 13 72.49 -0.71 -18.77
N ASP A 14 72.40 -1.88 -18.15
CA ASP A 14 71.96 -3.22 -18.53
C ASP A 14 71.96 -4.07 -17.24
N GLU A 15 71.21 -5.18 -17.23
CA GLU A 15 71.37 -6.36 -16.36
C GLU A 15 70.95 -6.28 -14.86
N ALA A 16 70.13 -7.26 -14.45
CA ALA A 16 69.72 -7.52 -13.08
C ALA A 16 70.36 -8.85 -12.62
N PRO A 17 70.75 -9.00 -11.34
CA PRO A 17 70.02 -10.01 -10.57
C PRO A 17 69.81 -9.70 -9.07
N THR A 18 68.57 -9.94 -8.64
CA THR A 18 68.15 -10.80 -7.50
C THR A 18 68.54 -10.48 -6.03
N MET A 19 67.47 -10.18 -5.25
CA MET A 19 67.22 -10.40 -3.79
C MET A 19 67.85 -9.46 -2.73
N PRO A 20 67.26 -9.30 -1.52
CA PRO A 20 65.91 -9.66 -1.03
C PRO A 20 65.12 -8.51 -0.36
N LYS A 21 63.82 -8.77 -0.22
CA LYS A 21 62.75 -8.00 0.45
C LYS A 21 63.19 -7.26 1.72
N SER A 22 63.20 -5.93 1.68
CA SER A 22 63.02 -5.11 2.88
C SER A 22 61.54 -4.77 2.99
N SER A 23 60.91 -5.37 4.00
CA SER A 23 59.54 -5.13 4.41
C SER A 23 59.36 -3.67 4.85
N LEU A 24 59.03 -2.78 3.92
CA LEU A 24 58.38 -1.54 4.29
C LEU A 24 56.91 -1.86 4.58
N THR A 25 56.66 -2.01 5.87
CA THR A 25 55.34 -2.02 6.51
C THR A 25 54.40 -1.07 5.78
N THR A 26 53.32 -1.61 5.22
CA THR A 26 52.15 -0.83 4.84
C THR A 26 51.72 -0.05 6.07
N ALA A 27 52.01 1.25 6.10
CA ALA A 27 51.64 2.12 7.18
C ALA A 27 50.13 1.97 7.41
N THR A 28 49.75 1.49 8.58
CA THR A 28 48.38 1.52 9.07
C THR A 28 47.98 2.99 9.04
N THR A 29 47.15 3.39 8.08
CA THR A 29 46.55 4.72 8.10
C THR A 29 45.68 4.78 9.35
N ILE A 30 46.21 5.38 10.41
CA ILE A 30 45.48 5.61 11.65
C ILE A 30 44.41 6.65 11.30
N VAL A 31 43.20 6.17 10.99
CA VAL A 31 42.01 7.01 10.85
C VAL A 31 41.67 7.47 12.26
N ALA A 32 42.20 8.64 12.64
CA ALA A 32 42.13 9.18 14.00
C ALA A 32 40.70 9.56 14.43
N ALA A 33 39.78 9.73 13.48
CA ALA A 33 38.37 9.96 13.74
C ALA A 33 37.55 9.00 12.86
N PRO A 34 37.09 7.85 13.39
CA PRO A 34 36.06 7.08 12.69
C PRO A 34 34.86 7.99 12.43
N GLU A 35 34.11 7.75 11.35
CA GLU A 35 32.88 8.46 11.07
C GLU A 35 31.90 8.18 12.22
N VAL A 36 31.80 9.12 13.16
CA VAL A 36 30.88 9.06 14.29
C VAL A 36 29.56 9.61 13.77
N ASN A 37 28.50 8.82 13.82
CA ASN A 37 27.15 9.30 13.56
C ASN A 37 26.91 10.58 14.39
N THR A 38 26.90 11.74 13.72
CA THR A 38 26.62 13.04 14.36
C THR A 38 25.12 13.26 14.54
N GLU A 39 24.31 12.26 14.20
CA GLU A 39 22.89 12.26 14.47
C GLU A 39 22.69 12.30 15.98
N ASP A 40 21.89 13.26 16.45
CA ASP A 40 21.60 13.41 17.87
C ASP A 40 20.97 12.11 18.39
N HIS A 41 21.67 11.44 19.30
CA HIS A 41 21.22 10.20 19.92
C HIS A 41 19.81 10.33 20.51
N ALA A 42 19.41 11.52 20.96
CA ALA A 42 18.07 11.78 21.43
C ALA A 42 17.03 11.74 20.29
N HIS A 43 17.37 12.29 19.12
CA HIS A 43 16.51 12.22 17.92
C HIS A 43 16.38 10.78 17.43
N MET A 44 17.48 10.01 17.37
CA MET A 44 17.41 8.58 17.02
C MET A 44 16.59 7.77 18.01
N GLN A 45 16.75 7.96 19.32
CA GLN A 45 15.95 7.25 20.32
C GLN A 45 14.46 7.60 20.24
N MET A 46 14.13 8.83 19.82
CA MET A 46 12.77 9.28 19.59
C MET A 46 12.18 8.72 18.29
N THR A 47 12.95 8.59 17.21
CA THR A 47 12.51 8.00 15.92
C THR A 47 12.43 6.48 15.96
N LEU A 48 13.28 5.81 16.76
CA LEU A 48 13.19 4.38 17.05
C LEU A 48 12.11 4.05 18.10
N ALA A 49 11.26 5.00 18.49
CA ALA A 49 10.21 4.80 19.49
C ALA A 49 9.35 3.58 19.15
N ASN A 50 9.63 2.50 19.87
CA ASN A 50 8.88 1.27 20.04
C ASN A 50 7.90 0.93 18.90
N THR A 51 8.30 0.03 18.01
CA THR A 51 7.46 -0.52 16.91
C THR A 51 6.17 -1.21 17.41
N SER A 52 6.03 -1.45 18.71
CA SER A 52 4.83 -2.01 19.35
C SER A 52 3.88 -0.95 19.90
N SER A 53 4.28 0.31 20.00
CA SER A 53 3.44 1.40 20.51
C SER A 53 2.52 1.96 19.43
N ASN A 54 1.30 2.38 19.81
CA ASN A 54 0.27 2.87 18.88
C ASN A 54 0.03 4.39 18.97
N ALA A 55 0.74 5.09 19.86
CA ALA A 55 0.57 6.52 20.07
C ALA A 55 1.94 7.20 20.11
N LEU A 56 2.05 8.32 19.40
CA LEU A 56 3.25 9.15 19.33
C LEU A 56 3.03 10.43 20.13
N THR A 57 4.05 10.87 20.85
CA THR A 57 4.04 12.12 21.63
C THR A 57 4.51 13.34 20.82
N TYR A 58 5.04 13.11 19.63
CA TYR A 58 5.57 14.15 18.74
C TYR A 58 5.24 13.82 17.28
N ASN A 59 5.36 14.82 16.41
CA ASN A 59 5.15 14.66 14.98
C ASN A 59 6.42 14.12 14.32
N ALA A 60 6.45 12.83 14.02
CA ALA A 60 7.54 12.18 13.29
C ALA A 60 7.41 12.36 11.77
N THR A 61 8.52 12.22 11.04
CA THR A 61 8.52 12.25 9.58
C THR A 61 7.97 10.96 8.99
N TYR A 62 7.49 11.01 7.73
CA TYR A 62 6.99 9.82 7.03
C TYR A 62 8.07 8.72 6.90
N ASP A 63 9.30 9.12 6.57
CA ASP A 63 10.42 8.19 6.36
C ASP A 63 10.79 7.44 7.65
N ASP A 64 10.64 8.10 8.80
CA ASP A 64 10.88 7.48 10.10
C ASP A 64 9.76 6.50 10.48
N LEU A 65 8.49 6.85 10.21
CA LEU A 65 7.33 6.00 10.54
C LEU A 65 7.20 4.76 9.64
N MET A 66 7.61 4.88 8.39
CA MET A 66 7.49 3.80 7.40
C MET A 66 8.74 2.92 7.32
N ARG A 67 9.77 3.21 8.12
CA ARG A 67 11.01 2.44 8.16
C ARG A 67 10.72 0.97 8.54
N PRO A 68 11.12 -0.01 7.70
CA PRO A 68 10.87 -1.41 8.00
C PRO A 68 11.74 -1.88 9.17
N SER A 69 11.20 -2.81 9.98
CA SER A 69 11.94 -3.46 11.06
C SER A 69 13.15 -4.21 10.49
N GLN A 70 14.34 -3.88 10.99
CA GLN A 70 15.59 -4.50 10.58
C GLN A 70 15.89 -5.76 11.40
N GLY A 71 16.54 -6.74 10.77
CA GLY A 71 16.95 -8.00 11.40
C GLY A 71 16.16 -9.23 10.91
N PRO A 72 16.67 -10.44 11.19
CA PRO A 72 16.00 -11.68 10.77
C PRO A 72 14.65 -11.85 11.47
N ALA A 73 13.66 -12.34 10.73
CA ALA A 73 12.37 -12.70 11.32
C ALA A 73 12.57 -13.85 12.33
N ASN A 74 11.90 -13.74 13.49
CA ASN A 74 11.97 -14.80 14.50
C ASN A 74 11.34 -16.09 13.93
N PRO A 75 12.10 -17.20 13.79
CA PRO A 75 11.62 -18.43 13.18
C PRO A 75 10.63 -19.22 14.04
N PHE A 76 10.55 -18.91 15.35
CA PHE A 76 9.59 -19.51 16.29
C PHE A 76 8.25 -18.77 16.32
N LYS A 77 8.17 -17.61 15.67
CA LYS A 77 6.87 -17.02 15.38
C LYS A 77 6.31 -17.79 14.18
N PRO A 78 5.13 -18.41 14.30
CA PRO A 78 4.54 -19.06 13.15
C PRO A 78 4.40 -18.02 12.05
N ALA A 79 4.96 -18.29 10.86
CA ALA A 79 4.87 -17.40 9.70
C ALA A 79 3.42 -17.02 9.40
N ASP A 80 2.53 -17.96 9.72
CA ASP A 80 1.09 -17.84 9.75
C ASP A 80 0.60 -18.26 11.14
N ALA A 81 0.23 -17.31 11.99
CA ALA A 81 -0.61 -17.60 13.16
C ALA A 81 -2.02 -18.01 12.66
N GLY A 82 -2.12 -19.24 12.11
CA GLY A 82 -3.30 -20.04 11.80
C GLY A 82 -4.61 -19.31 11.52
N ASN A 83 -4.71 -18.54 10.44
CA ASN A 83 -5.89 -17.78 10.00
C ASN A 83 -6.08 -16.38 10.59
N GLY A 84 -5.05 -15.62 10.97
CA GLY A 84 -5.32 -14.20 11.19
C GLY A 84 -4.17 -13.22 11.20
N VAL A 85 -4.57 -12.01 10.82
CA VAL A 85 -3.81 -10.76 10.70
C VAL A 85 -2.67 -10.69 11.71
N LYS A 86 -1.46 -10.33 11.24
CA LYS A 86 -0.21 -10.23 12.02
C LYS A 86 -0.29 -9.31 13.25
N ARG A 87 -1.35 -8.51 13.37
CA ARG A 87 -1.67 -7.63 14.51
C ARG A 87 -3.17 -7.71 14.78
N LYS A 88 -3.58 -8.37 15.87
CA LYS A 88 -4.98 -8.51 16.30
C LYS A 88 -5.18 -7.74 17.60
N ASN A 89 -6.30 -7.05 17.76
CA ASN A 89 -6.75 -6.54 19.06
C ASN A 89 -7.90 -7.36 19.65
N VAL A 90 -8.59 -8.16 18.82
CA VAL A 90 -9.69 -9.06 19.16
C VAL A 90 -9.32 -10.47 18.68
N PRO A 91 -9.79 -11.56 19.33
CA PRO A 91 -9.44 -12.92 18.89
C PRO A 91 -9.69 -13.21 17.40
N ALA A 92 -10.76 -12.63 16.85
CA ALA A 92 -11.15 -12.77 15.46
C ALA A 92 -10.34 -11.90 14.48
N GLY A 93 -9.65 -10.84 14.93
CA GLY A 93 -8.99 -9.91 14.01
C GLY A 93 -8.62 -8.56 14.63
N PHE A 94 -8.60 -7.53 13.78
CA PHE A 94 -8.35 -6.15 14.17
C PHE A 94 -9.60 -5.33 13.94
N ALA A 95 -10.11 -4.70 14.99
CA ALA A 95 -11.28 -3.84 14.95
C ALA A 95 -10.90 -2.41 15.38
N GLU A 96 -11.12 -1.45 14.49
CA GLU A 96 -10.92 -0.02 14.76
C GLU A 96 -12.22 0.75 14.51
N GLU A 97 -12.40 1.85 15.23
CA GLU A 97 -13.51 2.76 14.98
C GLU A 97 -13.25 3.50 13.66
N THR A 98 -14.25 3.53 12.79
CA THR A 98 -14.17 4.22 11.50
C THR A 98 -15.29 5.25 11.37
N ALA A 99 -14.95 6.42 10.85
CA ALA A 99 -15.90 7.50 10.62
C ALA A 99 -16.43 7.43 9.17
N ILE A 100 -17.42 6.57 8.93
CA ILE A 100 -18.10 6.45 7.62
C ILE A 100 -19.51 7.04 7.75
N SER A 101 -19.94 7.81 6.75
CA SER A 101 -21.31 8.34 6.73
C SER A 101 -22.33 7.21 6.61
N GLU A 102 -23.39 7.23 7.43
CA GLU A 102 -24.47 6.23 7.40
C GLU A 102 -25.07 6.07 6.00
N ALA A 103 -25.26 7.17 5.27
CA ALA A 103 -25.79 7.14 3.91
C ALA A 103 -24.88 6.35 2.96
N THR A 104 -23.56 6.51 3.09
CA THR A 104 -22.57 5.80 2.26
C THR A 104 -22.53 4.32 2.60
N PHE A 105 -22.55 3.98 3.90
CA PHE A 105 -22.61 2.59 4.35
C PHE A 105 -23.90 1.90 3.88
N ALA A 106 -25.05 2.53 4.08
CA ALA A 106 -26.35 1.98 3.70
C ALA A 106 -26.45 1.78 2.17
N ALA A 107 -25.92 2.72 1.38
CA ALA A 107 -25.87 2.60 -0.08
C ALA A 107 -24.99 1.41 -0.51
N GLN A 108 -23.77 1.30 0.02
CA GLN A 108 -22.85 0.20 -0.29
C GLN A 108 -23.40 -1.15 0.16
N HIS A 109 -23.97 -1.23 1.36
CA HIS A 109 -24.58 -2.44 1.90
C HIS A 109 -25.77 -2.91 1.05
N ARG A 110 -26.70 -2.01 0.68
CA ARG A 110 -27.83 -2.34 -0.21
C ARG A 110 -27.37 -2.73 -1.61
N THR A 111 -26.29 -2.12 -2.10
CA THR A 111 -25.70 -2.47 -3.40
C THR A 111 -25.13 -3.87 -3.39
N PHE A 112 -24.43 -4.26 -2.33
CA PHE A 112 -23.97 -5.63 -2.17
C PHE A 112 -25.13 -6.63 -2.08
N GLN A 113 -26.16 -6.34 -1.29
CA GLN A 113 -27.32 -7.23 -1.14
C GLN A 113 -28.12 -7.44 -2.44
N SER A 114 -28.25 -6.40 -3.26
CA SER A 114 -29.09 -6.45 -4.47
C SER A 114 -28.33 -6.80 -5.75
N LEU A 115 -27.12 -6.26 -5.93
CA LEU A 115 -26.32 -6.44 -7.14
C LEU A 115 -25.19 -7.47 -6.96
N GLY A 116 -24.85 -7.84 -5.72
CA GLY A 116 -23.80 -8.81 -5.42
C GLY A 116 -22.37 -8.25 -5.48
N TYR A 117 -22.23 -6.92 -5.63
CA TYR A 117 -20.94 -6.25 -5.61
C TYR A 117 -21.02 -4.92 -4.86
N THR A 118 -19.89 -4.44 -4.36
CA THR A 118 -19.76 -3.11 -3.73
C THR A 118 -18.32 -2.62 -3.78
N ARG A 119 -18.07 -1.35 -3.45
CA ARG A 119 -16.72 -0.80 -3.30
C ARG A 119 -16.05 -1.31 -2.02
N ASN A 120 -14.75 -1.52 -2.07
CA ASN A 120 -13.96 -1.89 -0.90
C ASN A 120 -13.79 -0.67 0.02
N PRO A 121 -14.22 -0.73 1.29
CA PRO A 121 -14.10 0.40 2.22
C PRO A 121 -12.63 0.75 2.55
N THR A 122 -11.70 -0.20 2.44
CA THR A 122 -10.27 0.02 2.65
C THR A 122 -9.57 0.57 1.41
N ARG A 123 -10.07 0.22 0.22
CA ARG A 123 -9.49 0.61 -1.08
C ARG A 123 -10.60 1.03 -2.05
N PRO A 124 -11.00 2.30 -2.08
CA PRO A 124 -12.18 2.74 -2.83
C PRO A 124 -12.11 2.46 -4.35
N ASP A 125 -10.91 2.25 -4.89
CA ASP A 125 -10.66 1.92 -6.31
C ASP A 125 -10.98 0.46 -6.67
N GLN A 126 -11.16 -0.40 -5.66
CA GLN A 126 -11.39 -1.83 -5.86
C GLN A 126 -12.84 -2.20 -5.54
N PHE A 127 -13.40 -3.11 -6.35
CA PHE A 127 -14.71 -3.71 -6.08
C PHE A 127 -14.56 -5.07 -5.42
N VAL A 128 -15.52 -5.42 -4.57
CA VAL A 128 -15.60 -6.69 -3.85
C VAL A 128 -16.93 -7.37 -4.21
N GLY A 129 -16.90 -8.70 -4.37
CA GLY A 129 -18.05 -9.51 -4.78
C GLY A 129 -17.99 -9.89 -6.25
N ASP A 130 -19.11 -9.77 -6.96
CA ASP A 130 -19.23 -10.11 -8.37
C ASP A 130 -18.69 -8.99 -9.29
N VAL A 131 -17.41 -9.11 -9.64
CA VAL A 131 -16.69 -8.14 -10.49
C VAL A 131 -17.28 -8.07 -11.90
N ASN A 132 -17.87 -9.16 -12.41
CA ASN A 132 -18.49 -9.17 -13.73
C ASN A 132 -19.71 -8.25 -13.75
N LYS A 133 -20.58 -8.35 -12.73
CA LYS A 133 -21.71 -7.43 -12.58
C LYS A 133 -21.27 -5.99 -12.35
N ALA A 134 -20.19 -5.78 -11.60
CA ALA A 134 -19.61 -4.46 -11.44
C ALA A 134 -19.21 -3.86 -12.81
N SER A 135 -18.60 -4.64 -13.70
CA SER A 135 -18.26 -4.18 -15.05
C SER A 135 -19.49 -3.92 -15.92
N GLN A 136 -20.53 -4.78 -15.85
CA GLN A 136 -21.77 -4.64 -16.63
C GLN A 136 -22.54 -3.36 -16.27
N TYR A 137 -22.59 -3.03 -14.98
CA TYR A 137 -23.29 -1.84 -14.48
C TYR A 137 -22.38 -0.62 -14.33
N GLY A 138 -21.10 -0.71 -14.71
CA GLY A 138 -20.14 0.38 -14.63
C GLY A 138 -19.81 0.84 -13.21
N GLY A 139 -19.88 -0.07 -12.23
CA GLY A 139 -19.53 0.20 -10.83
C GLY A 139 -20.48 1.15 -10.11
N ARG A 140 -21.74 1.23 -10.55
CA ARG A 140 -22.75 2.13 -10.00
C ARG A 140 -23.46 1.53 -8.79
N ASP A 141 -23.71 2.37 -7.79
CA ASP A 141 -24.48 1.97 -6.60
C ASP A 141 -25.99 1.94 -6.91
N VAL A 142 -26.77 1.26 -6.06
CA VAL A 142 -28.24 1.18 -6.19
C VAL A 142 -28.90 2.55 -6.23
N VAL A 143 -28.34 3.52 -5.50
CA VAL A 143 -28.85 4.90 -5.47
C VAL A 143 -28.64 5.61 -6.82
N GLN A 144 -27.57 5.27 -7.53
CA GLN A 144 -27.23 5.81 -8.84
C GLN A 144 -27.97 5.10 -9.98
N MET A 145 -28.37 3.84 -9.76
CA MET A 145 -29.10 3.02 -10.71
C MET A 145 -30.56 3.49 -10.83
N LYS A 146 -30.80 4.44 -11.73
CA LYS A 146 -32.15 4.86 -12.13
C LYS A 146 -32.56 4.16 -13.42
N PRO A 147 -33.70 3.45 -13.46
CA PRO A 147 -34.24 2.91 -14.70
C PRO A 147 -34.46 4.02 -15.73
N THR A 148 -34.21 3.72 -17.01
CA THR A 148 -34.56 4.64 -18.09
C THR A 148 -36.08 4.84 -18.13
N LYS A 149 -36.53 6.01 -18.60
CA LYS A 149 -37.96 6.33 -18.68
C LYS A 149 -38.73 5.28 -19.47
N GLU A 150 -38.14 4.78 -20.55
CA GLU A 150 -38.69 3.72 -21.40
C GLU A 150 -38.87 2.39 -20.67
N ALA A 151 -37.85 1.91 -19.97
CA ALA A 151 -37.95 0.69 -19.16
C ALA A 151 -39.04 0.83 -18.08
N SER A 152 -39.10 2.00 -17.45
CA SER A 152 -40.11 2.29 -16.44
C SER A 152 -41.54 2.37 -17.02
N ALA A 153 -41.71 2.80 -18.27
CA ALA A 153 -42.99 2.82 -18.97
C ALA A 153 -43.41 1.41 -19.38
N ALA A 154 -42.49 0.60 -19.90
CA ALA A 154 -42.72 -0.80 -20.25
C ALA A 154 -43.16 -1.64 -19.03
N TRP A 155 -42.54 -1.43 -17.87
CA TRP A 155 -42.98 -2.09 -16.63
C TRP A 155 -44.34 -1.58 -16.13
N ARG A 156 -44.63 -0.28 -16.27
CA ARG A 156 -45.95 0.27 -15.92
C ARG A 156 -47.06 -0.25 -16.83
N ALA A 157 -46.79 -0.43 -18.12
CA ALA A 157 -47.76 -0.98 -19.07
C ALA A 157 -48.16 -2.43 -18.73
N LYS A 158 -47.25 -3.22 -18.16
CA LYS A 158 -47.51 -4.60 -17.71
C LYS A 158 -48.27 -4.66 -16.37
N ARG A 159 -48.35 -3.55 -15.62
CA ARG A 159 -49.04 -3.53 -14.33
C ARG A 159 -50.53 -3.35 -14.56
N GLN A 160 -51.33 -4.10 -13.81
CA GLN A 160 -52.76 -3.85 -13.74
C GLN A 160 -53.03 -2.41 -13.30
N LYS A 161 -54.02 -1.78 -13.93
CA LYS A 161 -54.42 -0.43 -13.58
C LYS A 161 -54.91 -0.43 -12.12
N LYS A 162 -54.68 0.66 -11.40
CA LYS A 162 -55.19 0.80 -10.04
C LYS A 162 -56.71 0.63 -10.08
N GLY A 163 -57.23 -0.35 -9.32
CA GLY A 163 -58.66 -0.59 -9.20
C GLY A 163 -59.38 0.59 -8.56
N ASP A 164 -60.68 0.70 -8.84
CA ASP A 164 -61.52 1.69 -8.17
C ASP A 164 -61.75 1.27 -6.71
N SER A 165 -61.55 2.21 -5.79
CA SER A 165 -61.72 1.99 -4.34
C SER A 165 -63.17 1.72 -3.94
N SER A 166 -64.14 1.99 -4.82
CA SER A 166 -65.57 1.72 -4.60
C SER A 166 -65.98 0.25 -4.85
N ILE A 167 -65.15 -0.55 -5.54
CA ILE A 167 -65.46 -1.93 -5.94
C ILE A 167 -64.71 -2.89 -5.02
N VAL A 168 -65.44 -3.55 -4.11
CA VAL A 168 -64.88 -4.42 -3.05
C VAL A 168 -64.27 -5.72 -3.60
N GLU A 169 -64.93 -6.35 -4.57
CA GLU A 169 -64.60 -7.74 -4.97
C GLU A 169 -63.62 -7.83 -6.15
N GLY A 170 -63.25 -6.71 -6.80
CA GLY A 170 -62.36 -6.71 -7.97
C GLY A 170 -62.96 -7.46 -9.17
N LYS A 171 -63.45 -6.74 -10.18
CA LYS A 171 -64.06 -7.38 -11.36
C LYS A 171 -63.06 -8.30 -12.08
N ALA A 172 -63.42 -9.58 -12.23
CA ALA A 172 -62.61 -10.59 -12.91
C ALA A 172 -62.33 -10.19 -14.37
N PRO A 173 -61.10 -10.40 -14.87
CA PRO A 173 -60.78 -10.14 -16.28
C PRO A 173 -61.59 -11.10 -17.17
N THR A 174 -62.28 -10.54 -18.16
CA THR A 174 -62.84 -11.26 -19.32
C THR A 174 -61.88 -11.14 -20.48
#